data_AF-A0A7S0LSD6-F1
#
_entry.id   AF-A0A7S0LSD6-F1
#
_cell.length_a   1.000
_cell.length_b   1.000
_cell.length_c   1.000
_cell.angle_alpha   90.00
_cell.angle_beta   90.00
_cell.angle_gamma   90.00
#
_symmetry.space_group_name_H-M   'P 1'
#
loop_
_entity.id
_entity.type
_entity.pdbx_description
1 polymer ?
#
loop_
_entity_poly.entity_id
_entity_poly.type
_entity_poly.pdbx_seq_one_letter_code
_entity_poly.pdbx_strand_id
1 'polypeptide(L)'
;MAAKMSSLAHKLSALVPVLRKPMQNVIASKRTLNELRRDIWHARTEYWYRKVSTYPEVVRAAKVEAKEVVQKLKNPGEISYKELAGAGIMGIQMFGCFCLGEAWGRGNLTAYPVGPAHEYHD
;
A
#
# COMPACT_ATOMS: atom_id res chain seq x y z
N MET A 1 10.92 19.26 -28.42
CA MET A 1 10.67 18.11 -27.51
C MET A 1 9.18 17.89 -27.22
N ALA A 2 8.37 18.93 -26.97
CA ALA A 2 6.94 18.80 -26.66
C ALA A 2 6.11 18.01 -27.70
N ALA A 3 6.37 18.20 -29.01
CA ALA A 3 5.65 17.50 -30.07
C ALA A 3 5.91 15.97 -30.14
N LYS A 4 7.05 15.48 -29.64
CA LYS A 4 7.33 14.04 -29.56
C LYS A 4 6.63 13.38 -28.37
N MET A 5 6.47 14.09 -27.25
CA MET A 5 5.74 13.60 -26.07
C MET A 5 4.24 13.49 -26.31
N SER A 6 3.62 14.45 -27.01
CA SER A 6 2.19 14.40 -27.33
C SER A 6 1.84 13.22 -28.25
N SER A 7 2.71 12.91 -29.22
CA SER A 7 2.58 11.75 -30.11
C SER A 7 2.65 10.42 -29.36
N LEU A 8 3.59 10.28 -28.42
CA LEU A 8 3.78 9.07 -27.62
C LEU A 8 2.63 8.85 -26.63
N ALA A 9 2.17 9.91 -25.97
CA ALA A 9 1.02 9.87 -25.07
C ALA A 9 -0.29 9.52 -25.81
N HIS A 10 -0.45 9.98 -27.06
CA HIS A 10 -1.59 9.58 -27.89
C HIS A 10 -1.55 8.10 -28.27
N LYS A 11 -0.37 7.55 -28.61
CA LYS A 11 -0.21 6.12 -28.92
C LYS A 11 -0.42 5.24 -27.69
N LEU A 12 0.13 5.62 -26.55
CA LEU A 12 -0.02 4.87 -25.29
C LEU A 12 -1.45 4.90 -24.74
N SER A 13 -2.15 6.04 -24.85
CA SER A 13 -3.57 6.13 -24.46
C SER A 13 -4.52 5.40 -25.40
N ALA A 14 -4.11 5.14 -26.65
CA ALA A 14 -4.83 4.27 -27.57
C ALA A 14 -4.63 2.78 -27.25
N LEU A 15 -3.45 2.39 -26.75
CA LEU A 15 -3.15 1.02 -26.36
C LEU A 15 -3.73 0.63 -25.00
N VAL A 16 -3.82 1.58 -24.06
CA VAL A 16 -4.32 1.31 -22.70
C VAL A 16 -5.42 2.32 -22.35
N PRO A 17 -6.71 1.97 -22.50
CA PRO A 17 -7.81 2.91 -22.34
C PRO A 17 -7.94 3.47 -20.91
N VAL A 18 -7.45 2.75 -19.90
CA VAL A 18 -7.41 3.19 -18.49
C VAL A 18 -6.48 4.39 -18.30
N LEU A 19 -5.43 4.54 -19.11
CA LEU A 19 -4.45 5.62 -19.01
C LEU A 19 -4.87 6.90 -19.75
N ARG A 20 -6.03 6.88 -20.43
CA ARG A 20 -6.48 7.98 -21.29
C ARG A 20 -6.75 9.27 -20.53
N LYS A 21 -7.48 9.20 -19.41
CA LYS A 21 -7.77 10.34 -18.53
C LYS A 21 -6.51 10.97 -17.91
N PRO A 22 -5.60 10.20 -17.28
CA PRO A 22 -4.39 10.79 -16.72
C PRO A 22 -3.44 11.36 -17.80
N MET A 23 -3.34 10.74 -18.98
CA MET A 23 -2.50 11.29 -20.06
C MET A 23 -3.03 12.60 -20.65
N GLN A 24 -4.35 12.76 -20.78
CA GLN A 24 -4.95 14.02 -21.21
C GLN A 24 -4.64 15.15 -20.23
N ASN A 25 -4.68 14.87 -18.92
CA ASN A 25 -4.32 15.83 -17.88
C ASN A 25 -2.83 16.20 -17.90
N VAL A 26 -1.95 15.25 -18.26
CA VAL A 26 -0.51 15.50 -18.42
C VAL A 26 -0.21 16.34 -19.66
N ILE A 27 -0.89 16.09 -20.78
CA ILE A 27 -0.74 16.87 -22.02
C ILE A 27 -1.29 18.30 -21.85
N ALA A 28 -2.38 18.46 -21.09
CA ALA A 28 -2.98 19.77 -20.78
C ALA A 28 -2.21 20.54 -19.68
N SER A 29 -1.34 19.88 -18.93
CA SER A 29 -0.57 20.50 -17.86
C SER A 29 0.58 21.33 -18.42
N LYS A 30 0.61 22.63 -18.09
CA LYS A 30 1.75 23.53 -18.35
C LYS A 30 2.92 23.31 -17.38
N ARG A 31 2.76 22.45 -16.37
CA ARG A 31 3.79 22.19 -15.36
C ARG A 31 4.88 21.30 -15.93
N THR A 32 6.12 21.63 -15.61
CA THR A 32 7.26 20.79 -16.00
C THR A 32 7.24 19.48 -15.20
N LEU A 33 7.73 18.39 -15.81
CA LEU A 33 7.80 17.08 -15.15
C LEU A 33 8.58 17.11 -13.82
N ASN A 34 9.56 18.02 -13.70
CA ASN A 34 10.33 18.19 -12.48
C ASN A 34 9.52 18.81 -11.33
N GLU A 35 8.62 19.76 -11.64
CA GLU A 35 7.71 20.34 -10.63
C GLU A 35 6.71 19.31 -10.15
N LEU A 36 6.10 18.55 -11.06
CA LEU A 36 5.20 17.45 -10.71
C LEU A 36 5.88 16.40 -9.83
N ARG A 37 7.13 16.03 -10.13
CA ARG A 37 7.91 15.11 -9.30
C ARG A 37 8.12 15.67 -7.90
N ARG A 38 8.48 16.95 -7.77
CA ARG A 38 8.70 17.61 -6.47
C ARG A 38 7.41 17.65 -5.65
N ASP A 39 6.28 17.98 -6.27
CA ASP A 39 4.97 18.03 -5.62
C ASP A 39 4.55 16.64 -5.10
N ILE A 40 4.78 15.57 -5.90
CA ILE A 40 4.51 14.19 -5.47
C ILE A 40 5.38 13.81 -4.27
N TRP A 41 6.67 14.17 -4.30
CA TRP A 41 7.55 13.91 -3.17
C TRP A 41 7.13 14.67 -1.92
N HIS A 42 6.76 15.94 -2.03
CA HIS A 42 6.24 16.71 -0.90
C HIS A 42 4.96 16.11 -0.33
N ALA A 43 3.99 15.77 -1.18
CA ALA A 43 2.75 15.14 -0.75
C ALA A 43 3.01 13.79 -0.06
N ARG A 44 3.96 13.01 -0.58
CA ARG A 44 4.37 11.74 0.04
C ARG A 44 5.07 11.96 1.38
N THR A 45 5.96 12.93 1.50
CA THR A 45 6.62 13.24 2.78
C THR A 45 5.65 13.77 3.81
N GLU A 46 4.68 14.60 3.41
CA GLU A 46 3.65 15.12 4.30
C GLU A 46 2.74 13.98 4.81
N TYR A 47 2.36 13.08 3.92
CA TYR A 47 1.62 11.88 4.29
C TYR A 47 2.38 11.05 5.33
N TRP A 48 3.65 10.75 5.07
CA TRP A 48 4.48 9.97 5.99
C TRP A 48 4.72 10.69 7.31
N TYR A 49 4.98 12.00 7.27
CA TYR A 49 5.14 12.82 8.45
C TYR A 49 3.89 12.75 9.33
N ARG A 50 2.71 13.00 8.76
CA ARG A 50 1.42 12.90 9.47
C ARG A 50 1.19 11.49 10.00
N LYS A 51 1.54 10.46 9.23
CA LYS A 51 1.37 9.06 9.64
C LYS A 51 2.27 8.70 10.82
N VAL A 52 3.51 9.17 10.83
CA VAL A 52 4.48 8.92 11.92
C VAL A 52 4.16 9.79 13.14
N SER A 53 3.77 11.05 12.94
CA SER A 53 3.44 11.96 14.03
C SER A 53 2.18 11.54 14.78
N THR A 54 1.21 10.92 14.11
CA THR A 54 -0.03 10.40 14.72
C THR A 54 0.12 8.99 15.28
N TYR A 55 1.20 8.29 14.96
CA TYR A 55 1.46 6.94 15.46
C TYR A 55 1.42 6.78 17.00
N PRO A 56 1.99 7.70 17.81
CA PRO A 56 1.96 7.56 19.27
C PRO A 56 0.53 7.61 19.82
N GLU A 57 -0.33 8.45 19.22
CA GLU A 57 -1.73 8.59 19.61
C GLU A 57 -2.52 7.31 19.28
N VAL A 58 -2.28 6.75 18.09
CA VAL A 58 -2.87 5.47 17.67
C VAL A 58 -2.45 4.33 18.61
N VAL A 59 -1.18 4.26 19.00
CA VAL A 59 -0.69 3.25 19.95
C VAL A 59 -1.32 3.45 21.33
N ARG A 60 -1.49 4.70 21.78
CA ARG A 60 -2.13 4.99 23.06
C ARG A 60 -3.60 4.57 23.06
N ALA A 61 -4.34 4.86 21.99
CA ALA A 61 -5.72 4.41 21.82
C ALA A 61 -5.81 2.87 21.79
N ALA A 62 -4.95 2.21 21.01
CA ALA A 62 -4.91 0.75 20.92
C ALA A 62 -4.65 0.07 22.28
N LYS A 63 -3.84 0.67 23.16
CA LYS A 63 -3.61 0.13 24.52
C LYS A 63 -4.86 0.19 25.39
N VAL A 64 -5.70 1.21 25.23
CA VAL A 64 -6.96 1.33 25.98
C VAL A 64 -7.94 0.28 25.47
N GLU A 65 -8.12 0.20 24.16
CA GLU A 65 -8.98 -0.79 23.50
C GLU A 65 -8.55 -2.22 23.83
N ALA A 66 -7.25 -2.51 23.87
CA ALA A 66 -6.75 -3.83 24.23
C ALA A 66 -7.14 -4.24 25.66
N LYS A 67 -7.16 -3.30 26.61
CA LYS A 67 -7.60 -3.60 27.99
C LYS A 67 -9.08 -3.92 28.04
N GLU A 68 -9.89 -3.19 27.30
CA GLU A 68 -11.34 -3.42 27.20
C GLU A 68 -11.63 -4.78 26.55
N VAL A 69 -10.90 -5.13 25.48
CA VAL A 69 -11.02 -6.43 24.82
C VAL A 69 -10.63 -7.57 25.75
N VAL A 70 -9.55 -7.43 26.54
CA VAL A 70 -9.15 -8.45 27.53
C VAL A 70 -10.20 -8.62 28.62
N GLN A 71 -10.88 -7.54 29.04
CA GLN A 71 -11.98 -7.64 29.99
C GLN A 71 -13.21 -8.34 29.38
N LYS A 72 -13.56 -8.01 28.13
CA LYS A 72 -14.63 -8.71 27.38
C LYS A 72 -14.32 -10.19 27.14
N LEU A 73 -13.06 -10.56 26.92
CA LEU A 73 -12.64 -11.95 26.79
C LEU A 73 -12.82 -12.78 28.06
N LYS A 74 -12.81 -12.14 29.25
CA LYS A 74 -13.12 -12.83 30.52
C LYS A 74 -14.61 -13.14 30.67
N ASN A 75 -15.47 -12.43 29.95
CA ASN A 75 -16.92 -12.62 29.90
C ASN A 75 -17.37 -12.95 28.47
N PRO A 76 -17.12 -14.17 27.97
CA PRO A 76 -17.33 -14.51 26.55
C PRO A 76 -18.79 -14.39 26.09
N GLY A 77 -19.76 -14.31 27.01
CA GLY A 77 -21.19 -14.10 26.70
C GLY A 77 -21.55 -12.69 26.24
N GLU A 78 -20.68 -11.70 26.42
CA GLU A 78 -20.93 -10.31 26.01
C GLU A 78 -20.34 -9.97 24.63
N ILE A 79 -19.61 -10.91 24.02
CA ILE A 79 -18.93 -10.69 22.74
C ILE A 79 -19.96 -10.71 21.61
N SER A 80 -20.08 -9.61 20.88
CA SER A 80 -20.97 -9.54 19.72
C SER A 80 -20.36 -10.26 18.51
N TYR A 81 -21.19 -10.96 17.73
CA TYR A 81 -20.76 -11.62 16.49
C TYR A 81 -20.07 -10.65 15.51
N LYS A 82 -20.48 -9.37 15.53
CA LYS A 82 -19.89 -8.30 14.71
C LYS A 82 -18.45 -7.97 15.13
N GLU A 83 -18.15 -7.99 16.43
CA GLU A 83 -16.79 -7.75 16.94
C GLU A 83 -15.86 -8.92 16.57
N LEU A 84 -16.36 -10.15 16.66
CA LEU A 84 -15.62 -11.35 16.25
C LEU A 84 -15.29 -11.35 14.75
N ALA A 85 -16.26 -11.00 13.90
CA ALA A 85 -16.04 -10.90 12.46
C ALA A 85 -15.02 -9.79 12.12
N GLY A 86 -15.10 -8.64 12.79
CA GLY A 86 -14.13 -7.56 12.62
C GLY A 86 -12.70 -7.98 13.01
N ALA A 87 -12.56 -8.66 14.16
CA ALA A 87 -11.27 -9.20 14.62
C ALA A 87 -10.72 -10.26 13.65
N GLY A 88 -11.58 -11.12 13.10
CA GLY A 88 -11.20 -12.11 12.09
C GLY A 88 -10.65 -11.49 10.81
N ILE A 89 -11.33 -10.46 10.27
CA ILE A 89 -10.86 -9.75 9.07
C ILE A 89 -9.50 -9.07 9.35
N MET A 90 -9.35 -8.44 10.51
CA MET A 90 -8.10 -7.82 10.92
C MET A 90 -6.97 -8.87 11.03
N GLY A 91 -7.26 -10.04 11.61
CA GLY A 91 -6.32 -11.15 11.68
C GLY A 91 -5.86 -11.65 10.30
N ILE A 92 -6.80 -11.81 9.36
CA ILE A 92 -6.47 -12.21 7.97
C ILE A 92 -5.60 -11.16 7.30
N GLN A 93 -5.87 -9.86 7.50
CA GLN A 93 -5.05 -8.79 6.95
C GLN A 93 -3.63 -8.79 7.54
N MET A 94 -3.50 -8.98 8.85
CA MET A 94 -2.19 -9.09 9.52
C MET A 94 -1.40 -10.30 9.01
N PHE A 95 -2.07 -11.43 8.82
CA PHE A 95 -1.46 -12.63 8.24
C PHE A 95 -1.03 -12.41 6.78
N GLY A 96 -1.87 -11.76 5.97
CA GLY A 96 -1.51 -11.37 4.61
C GLY A 96 -0.29 -10.45 4.57
N CYS A 97 -0.23 -9.44 5.44
CA CYS A 97 0.94 -8.57 5.59
C CYS A 97 2.20 -9.33 6.01
N PHE A 98 2.07 -10.32 6.90
CA PHE A 98 3.18 -11.20 7.29
C PHE A 98 3.71 -12.01 6.10
N CYS A 99 2.83 -12.66 5.33
CA CYS A 99 3.23 -13.43 4.14
C CYS A 99 3.87 -12.55 3.06
N LEU A 100 3.35 -11.33 2.86
CA LEU A 100 3.96 -10.37 1.94
C LEU A 100 5.34 -9.91 2.43
N GLY A 101 5.51 -9.71 3.74
CA GLY A 101 6.80 -9.41 4.35
C GLY A 101 7.79 -10.55 4.20
N GLU A 102 7.34 -11.79 4.35
CA GLU A 102 8.16 -12.98 4.13
C GLU A 102 8.60 -13.11 2.67
N ALA A 103 7.69 -12.90 1.72
CA ALA A 103 8.01 -12.90 0.29
C ALA A 103 9.02 -11.79 -0.07
N TRP A 104 8.87 -10.59 0.50
CA TRP A 104 9.84 -9.51 0.33
C TRP A 104 11.19 -9.88 0.94
N GLY A 105 11.22 -10.39 2.16
CA GLY A 105 12.45 -10.76 2.87
C GLY A 105 13.21 -11.90 2.19
N ARG A 106 12.49 -12.82 1.54
CA ARG A 106 13.07 -13.91 0.75
C ARG A 106 13.54 -13.48 -0.65
N GLY A 107 13.11 -12.32 -1.14
CA GLY A 107 13.40 -11.87 -2.50
C GLY A 107 12.78 -12.76 -3.60
N ASN A 108 11.85 -13.65 -3.24
CA ASN A 108 11.19 -14.56 -4.17
C ASN A 108 9.72 -14.72 -3.76
N LEU A 109 8.82 -14.70 -4.75
CA LEU A 109 7.39 -14.88 -4.53
C LEU A 109 7.04 -16.34 -4.18
N THR A 110 7.90 -17.30 -4.54
CA THR A 110 7.67 -18.73 -4.40
C THR A 110 8.84 -19.44 -3.71
N ALA A 111 8.54 -20.22 -2.65
CA ALA A 111 9.47 -21.04 -1.84
C ALA A 111 10.80 -20.41 -1.33
N TYR A 112 11.41 -21.01 -0.30
CA TYR A 112 12.77 -20.64 0.10
C TYR A 112 13.76 -21.17 -0.96
N PRO A 113 14.79 -20.42 -1.35
CA PRO A 113 15.84 -20.92 -2.21
C PRO A 113 16.75 -21.87 -1.43
N VAL A 114 16.28 -23.08 -1.14
CA VAL A 114 17.05 -24.18 -0.56
C VAL A 114 17.10 -25.34 -1.56
N GLY A 115 18.04 -25.24 -2.48
CA GLY A 115 18.37 -26.22 -3.51
C GLY A 115 19.56 -25.73 -4.33
N PRO A 116 20.41 -26.61 -4.88
CA PRO A 116 21.61 -26.21 -5.61
C PRO A 116 21.19 -25.30 -6.76
N ALA A 117 21.97 -24.23 -6.97
CA ALA A 117 21.74 -23.19 -7.95
C ALA A 117 21.12 -23.75 -9.25
N HIS A 118 19.82 -23.54 -9.44
CA HIS A 118 19.27 -23.63 -10.77
C HIS A 118 19.48 -22.28 -11.42
N GLU A 119 20.69 -22.16 -11.97
CA GLU A 119 20.93 -21.41 -13.20
C GLU A 119 19.84 -21.79 -14.20
N TYR A 120 18.82 -20.95 -14.33
CA TYR A 120 18.06 -20.85 -15.56
C TYR A 120 18.20 -19.42 -16.03
N HIS A 121 19.12 -19.28 -16.98
CA HIS A 121 19.07 -18.26 -18.02
C HIS A 121 17.64 -18.17 -18.57
N ASP A 122 16.99 -17.02 -18.36
CA ASP A 122 16.49 -16.10 -19.40
C ASP A 122 15.48 -15.08 -18.81
#